data_AF-A0A3M2WWZ5-F1
#
_entry.id   AF-A0A3M2WWZ5-F1
#
_cell.length_a   1.000
_cell.length_b   1.000
_cell.length_c   1.000
_cell.angle_alpha   90.00
_cell.angle_beta   90.00
_cell.angle_gamma   90.00
#
_symmetry.space_group_name_H-M   'P 1'
#
loop_
_entity.id
_entity.type
_entity.pdbx_description
1 polymer ?
#
loop_
_entity_poly.entity_id
_entity_poly.type
_entity_poly.pdbx_seq_one_letter_code
_entity_poly.pdbx_strand_id
1 'polypeptide(L)'
;RLHWVHCEAAAAAAALLQRTGEQQYEDWYRCFWEFNETLFIDQEHGSWRHELNELNQPSADIWPGKPDLYHAYQATLLPVLPLAPSLASALAGLE
;
A
#
# COMPACT_ATOMS: atom_id res chain seq x y z
N ARG A 1 -9.00 -7.41 9.06
CA ARG A 1 -8.18 -6.27 8.56
C ARG A 1 -8.10 -6.37 7.06
N LEU A 2 -8.44 -5.29 6.33
CA LEU A 2 -8.38 -5.28 4.88
C LEU A 2 -7.08 -4.62 4.40
N HIS A 3 -6.48 -5.15 3.33
CA HIS A 3 -5.17 -4.68 2.86
C HIS A 3 -5.19 -3.22 2.40
N TRP A 4 -6.28 -2.78 1.75
CA TRP A 4 -6.40 -1.43 1.20
C TRP A 4 -6.16 -0.34 2.24
N VAL A 5 -6.55 -0.56 3.50
CA VAL A 5 -6.35 0.40 4.59
C VAL A 5 -4.86 0.67 4.82
N HIS A 6 -4.02 -0.36 4.73
CA HIS A 6 -2.58 -0.23 4.94
C HIS A 6 -1.86 0.26 3.68
N CYS A 7 -2.39 -0.04 2.49
CA CYS A 7 -1.95 0.58 1.24
C CYS A 7 -2.13 2.11 1.28
N GLU A 8 -3.33 2.57 1.65
CA GLU A 8 -3.64 4.00 1.76
C GLU A 8 -2.84 4.67 2.87
N ALA A 9 -2.65 4.00 4.01
CA ALA A 9 -1.82 4.53 5.09
C ALA A 9 -0.35 4.72 4.67
N ALA A 10 0.23 3.75 3.95
CA ALA A 10 1.57 3.87 3.40
C ALA A 10 1.66 5.00 2.36
N ALA A 11 0.70 5.07 1.43
CA ALA A 11 0.65 6.13 0.42
C ALA A 11 0.51 7.53 1.04
N ALA A 12 -0.35 7.69 2.05
CA ALA A 12 -0.54 8.95 2.76
C ALA A 12 0.72 9.35 3.53
N ALA A 13 1.38 8.40 4.21
CA ALA A 13 2.63 8.66 4.91
C ALA A 13 3.74 9.11 3.93
N ALA A 14 3.89 8.44 2.79
CA ALA A 14 4.84 8.84 1.75
C ALA A 14 4.53 10.23 1.20
N ALA A 15 3.26 10.55 0.93
CA ALA A 15 2.85 11.85 0.43
C ALA A 15 3.11 12.97 1.45
N LEU A 16 2.83 12.73 2.73
CA LEU A 16 3.11 13.67 3.81
C LEU A 16 4.61 13.86 4.00
N LEU A 17 5.41 12.80 3.93
CA LEU A 17 6.86 12.89 3.95
C LEU A 17 7.37 13.76 2.80
N GLN A 18 6.91 13.52 1.57
CA GLN A 18 7.31 14.31 0.40
C GLN A 18 6.92 15.79 0.54
N ARG A 19 5.76 16.08 1.15
CA ARG A 19 5.28 17.45 1.33
C ARG A 19 6.00 18.21 2.44
N THR A 20 6.34 17.53 3.54
CA THR A 20 6.76 18.17 4.80
C THR A 20 8.23 17.96 5.13
N GLY A 21 8.82 16.84 4.68
CA GLY A 21 10.16 16.41 5.09
C GLY A 21 10.26 15.92 6.54
N GLU A 22 9.14 15.73 7.25
CA GLU A 22 9.15 15.33 8.66
C GLU A 22 9.40 13.82 8.83
N GLN A 23 10.43 13.48 9.63
CA GLN A 23 10.90 12.10 9.86
C GLN A 23 9.79 11.15 10.31
N GLN A 24 8.84 11.63 11.12
CA GLN A 24 7.73 10.80 11.63
C GLN A 24 6.92 10.13 10.51
N TYR A 25 6.80 10.76 9.34
CA TYR A 25 6.08 10.20 8.21
C TYR A 25 6.87 9.11 7.50
N GLU A 26 8.20 9.19 7.51
CA GLU A 26 9.06 8.09 7.04
C GLU A 26 8.94 6.88 7.98
N ASP A 27 8.98 7.12 9.29
CA ASP A 27 8.89 6.05 10.30
C ASP A 27 7.56 5.29 10.16
N TRP A 28 6.45 6.02 9.99
CA TRP A 28 5.14 5.42 9.72
C TRP A 28 5.08 4.72 8.37
N TYR A 29 5.63 5.32 7.30
CA TYR A 29 5.70 4.68 5.99
C TYR A 29 6.39 3.31 6.06
N ARG A 30 7.55 3.24 6.72
CA ARG A 30 8.31 1.99 6.92
C ARG A 30 7.52 0.97 7.74
N CYS A 31 6.88 1.40 8.83
CA CYS A 31 6.05 0.53 9.66
C CYS A 31 4.89 -0.10 8.86
N PHE A 32 4.17 0.68 8.06
CA PHE A 32 3.10 0.15 7.22
C PHE A 32 3.63 -0.77 6.12
N TRP A 33 4.78 -0.44 5.52
CA TRP A 33 5.38 -1.28 4.48
C TRP A 33 5.85 -2.63 5.01
N GLU A 34 6.50 -2.65 6.19
CA GLU A 34 6.90 -3.88 6.86
C GLU A 34 5.69 -4.77 7.19
N PHE A 35 4.58 -4.18 7.66
CA PHE A 35 3.34 -4.91 7.89
C PHE A 35 2.78 -5.51 6.60
N ASN A 36 2.73 -4.71 5.53
CA ASN A 36 2.26 -5.14 4.22
C ASN A 36 3.09 -6.29 3.66
N GLU A 37 4.42 -6.14 3.65
CA GLU A 37 5.36 -7.16 3.19
C GLU A 37 5.23 -8.46 3.97
N THR A 38 5.12 -8.37 5.29
CA THR A 38 5.09 -9.55 6.16
C THR A 38 3.76 -10.31 6.07
N LEU A 39 2.63 -9.60 5.97
CA LEU A 39 1.32 -10.21 6.20
C LEU A 39 0.41 -10.18 4.96
N PHE A 40 0.44 -9.11 4.17
CA PHE A 40 -0.43 -8.97 3.00
C PHE A 40 0.20 -9.50 1.73
N ILE A 41 1.49 -9.29 1.46
CA ILE A 41 2.12 -9.80 0.24
C ILE A 41 2.16 -11.33 0.27
N ASP A 42 1.55 -11.96 -0.74
CA ASP A 42 1.52 -13.40 -0.88
C ASP A 42 2.51 -13.83 -1.96
N GLN A 43 3.71 -14.20 -1.53
CA GLN A 43 4.76 -14.63 -2.46
C GLN A 43 4.52 -16.03 -3.03
N GLU A 44 3.66 -16.85 -2.40
CA GLU A 44 3.36 -18.21 -2.86
C GLU A 44 2.34 -18.20 -4.00
N HIS A 45 1.26 -17.45 -3.83
CA HIS A 45 0.16 -17.42 -4.81
C HIS A 45 0.07 -16.11 -5.60
N GLY A 46 1.02 -15.19 -5.41
CA GLY A 46 1.07 -13.87 -6.05
C GLY A 46 0.02 -12.88 -5.52
N SER A 47 0.19 -11.60 -5.85
CA SER A 47 -0.68 -10.51 -5.37
C SER A 47 -0.68 -10.37 -3.84
N TRP A 48 -1.62 -9.59 -3.31
CA TRP A 48 -1.77 -9.32 -1.88
C TRP A 48 -3.02 -10.03 -1.36
N ARG A 49 -2.92 -10.66 -0.19
CA ARG A 49 -4.06 -11.21 0.56
C ARG A 49 -5.03 -10.07 0.84
N HIS A 50 -6.31 -10.29 0.58
CA HIS A 50 -7.27 -9.19 0.70
C HIS A 50 -7.63 -8.89 2.16
N GLU A 51 -7.70 -9.93 2.99
CA GLU A 51 -8.19 -9.87 4.36
C GLU A 51 -7.33 -10.72 5.31
N LEU A 52 -7.12 -10.19 6.52
CA LEU A 52 -6.60 -10.92 7.67
C LEU A 52 -7.63 -10.95 8.80
N ASN A 53 -7.70 -12.02 9.57
CA ASN A 53 -8.50 -12.07 10.80
C ASN A 53 -7.85 -11.27 11.96
N GLU A 54 -8.44 -11.32 13.14
CA GLU A 54 -7.96 -10.62 14.34
C GLU A 54 -6.57 -11.07 14.82
N LEU A 55 -6.16 -12.29 14.45
CA LEU A 55 -4.85 -12.88 14.74
C LEU A 55 -3.83 -12.61 13.62
N ASN A 56 -4.15 -11.73 12.67
CA ASN A 56 -3.35 -11.41 11.49
C ASN A 56 -3.07 -12.61 10.58
N GLN A 57 -3.96 -13.61 10.55
CA GLN A 57 -3.88 -14.74 9.62
C GLN A 57 -4.77 -14.48 8.40
N PRO A 58 -4.46 -15.04 7.22
CA PRO A 58 -5.30 -14.91 6.04
C PRO A 58 -6.76 -15.29 6.33
N SER A 59 -7.70 -14.45 5.93
CA SER A 59 -9.14 -14.69 6.05
C SER A 59 -9.87 -14.35 4.76
N ALA A 60 -11.14 -14.75 4.69
CA ALA A 60 -12.07 -14.52 3.60
C ALA A 60 -13.49 -14.25 4.14
N ASP A 61 -13.62 -13.88 5.42
CA ASP A 61 -14.91 -13.72 6.09
C ASP A 61 -15.75 -12.58 5.49
N ILE A 62 -15.10 -11.49 5.08
CA ILE A 62 -15.76 -10.34 4.44
C ILE A 62 -15.63 -10.45 2.92
N TRP A 63 -14.42 -10.72 2.39
CA TRP A 63 -14.18 -10.80 0.95
C TRP A 63 -13.30 -11.99 0.60
N PRO A 64 -13.82 -12.96 -0.20
CA PRO A 64 -13.01 -14.08 -0.65
C PRO A 64 -12.04 -13.68 -1.77
N GLY A 65 -10.88 -14.34 -1.78
CA GLY A 65 -9.88 -14.20 -2.83
C GLY A 65 -9.07 -12.91 -2.73
N LYS A 66 -8.64 -12.39 -3.89
CA LYS A 66 -7.81 -11.18 -4.03
C LYS A 66 -8.40 -10.23 -5.09
N PRO A 67 -9.61 -9.70 -4.86
CA PRO A 67 -10.38 -9.01 -5.89
C PRO A 67 -9.86 -7.61 -6.24
N ASP A 68 -8.92 -7.07 -5.47
CA ASP A 68 -8.47 -5.69 -5.60
C ASP A 68 -6.95 -5.63 -5.74
N LEU A 69 -6.50 -5.23 -6.93
CA LEU A 69 -5.11 -4.96 -7.24
C LEU A 69 -4.81 -3.46 -7.20
N TYR A 70 -5.83 -2.61 -7.32
CA TYR A 70 -5.68 -1.16 -7.51
C TYR A 70 -4.90 -0.55 -6.33
N HIS A 71 -5.31 -0.82 -5.09
CA HIS A 71 -4.65 -0.24 -3.91
C HIS A 71 -3.23 -0.79 -3.72
N ALA A 72 -3.05 -2.11 -3.84
CA ALA A 72 -1.73 -2.74 -3.75
C ALA A 72 -0.75 -2.19 -4.79
N TYR A 73 -1.20 -2.01 -6.04
CA TYR A 73 -0.38 -1.45 -7.10
C TYR A 73 -0.06 0.02 -6.86
N GLN A 74 -1.05 0.84 -6.49
CA GLN A 74 -0.82 2.26 -6.20
C GLN A 74 0.13 2.49 -5.02
N ALA A 75 0.07 1.65 -3.98
CA ALA A 75 0.99 1.73 -2.85
C ALA A 75 2.46 1.55 -3.26
N THR A 76 2.74 0.81 -4.35
CA THR A 76 4.10 0.64 -4.90
C THR A 76 4.57 1.81 -5.76
N LEU A 77 3.64 2.62 -6.30
CA LEU A 77 3.95 3.67 -7.28
C LEU A 77 3.90 5.07 -6.70
N LEU A 78 2.94 5.36 -5.83
CA LEU A 78 2.76 6.69 -5.23
C LEU A 78 4.03 7.21 -4.53
N PRO A 79 4.82 6.40 -3.78
CA PRO A 79 6.01 6.90 -3.10
C PRO A 79 7.14 7.38 -4.04
N VAL A 80 7.13 6.97 -5.31
CA VAL A 80 8.20 7.29 -6.28
C VAL A 80 7.78 8.33 -7.33
N LEU A 81 6.58 8.90 -7.19
CA LEU A 81 6.02 9.88 -8.11
C LEU A 81 5.87 11.25 -7.43
N PRO A 82 5.78 12.35 -8.21
CA PRO A 82 5.43 13.65 -7.65
C PRO A 82 3.96 13.68 -7.19
N LEU A 83 3.64 14.53 -6.20
CA LEU A 83 2.26 14.73 -5.69
C LEU A 83 1.27 15.27 -6.74
N ALA A 84 1.78 15.86 -7.82
CA ALA A 84 1.00 16.37 -8.93
C ALA A 84 1.81 16.21 -10.24
N PRO A 85 1.16 15.91 -11.38
CA PRO A 85 -0.29 15.73 -11.60
C PRO A 85 -0.82 14.38 -11.07
N SER A 86 -2.01 13.95 -11.51
CA SER A 86 -2.56 12.64 -11.12
C SER A 86 -1.58 11.49 -11.42
N LEU A 87 -1.68 10.41 -10.63
CA LEU A 87 -0.83 9.21 -10.75
C LEU A 87 -0.64 8.76 -12.21
N ALA A 88 -1.75 8.57 -12.94
CA ALA A 88 -1.70 8.09 -14.32
C ALA A 88 -0.99 9.07 -15.27
N SER A 89 -1.17 10.39 -15.06
CA SER A 89 -0.52 11.42 -15.87
C SER A 89 0.98 11.50 -15.57
N ALA A 90 1.36 11.35 -14.30
CA ALA A 90 2.76 11.33 -13.89
C ALA A 90 3.49 10.10 -14.48
N LEU A 91 2.87 8.92 -14.42
CA LEU A 91 3.42 7.70 -15.02
C LEU A 91 3.56 7.80 -16.54
N ALA A 92 2.55 8.36 -17.23
CA ALA A 92 2.60 8.52 -18.68
C ALA A 92 3.71 9.47 -19.16
N GLY A 93 4.23 10.33 -18.27
CA GLY A 93 5.36 11.23 -18.55
C GLY A 93 6.73 10.67 -18.19
N LEU A 94 6.83 9.45 -17.67
CA LEU A 94 8.11 8.75 -17.45
C LEU A 94 8.54 8.09 -18.76
N GLU A 95 9.29 8.83 -19.58
CA GLU A 95 10.00 8.30 -20.77
C GLU A 95 11.40 7.81 -20.42
#